data_AF-A0AAE1HAM0-F1
#
_entry.id   AF-A0AAE1HAM0-F1
#
_cell.length_a   1.000
_cell.length_b   1.000
_cell.length_c   1.000
_cell.angle_alpha   90.00
_cell.angle_beta   90.00
_cell.angle_gamma   90.00
#
_symmetry.space_group_name_H-M   'P 1'
#
loop_
_entity.id
_entity.type
_entity.pdbx_description
1 polymer ?
#
loop_
_entity_poly.entity_id
_entity_poly.type
_entity_poly.pdbx_seq_one_letter_code
_entity_poly.pdbx_strand_id
1 'polypeptide(L)'
;MMENPEELPRTNVRENVKCQIPCLGMTTVKCKFGPHLLVSVDVYGSSEELKTPRTTIKLEDLPVTLKLLGSQFILSGVAARQPGHYVAYCRRATGHWEVFNDLSKSVKGTTATELIQPVLLMYAAID
;
A
#
# COMPACT_ATOMS: atom_id res chain seq x y z
N MET A 1 5.33 -37.61 -6.97
CA MET A 1 4.59 -36.36 -7.23
C MET A 1 4.49 -35.60 -5.92
N MET A 2 5.35 -34.60 -5.75
CA MET A 2 5.16 -33.52 -4.80
C MET A 2 5.71 -32.28 -5.50
N GLU A 3 4.82 -31.37 -5.86
CA GLU A 3 5.17 -30.10 -6.47
C GLU A 3 5.81 -29.21 -5.40
N ASN A 4 7.02 -28.74 -5.71
CA ASN A 4 7.73 -27.74 -4.94
C ASN A 4 7.13 -26.37 -5.32
N PRO A 5 6.76 -25.49 -4.39
CA PRO A 5 6.18 -24.20 -4.75
C PRO A 5 7.24 -23.36 -5.46
N GLU A 6 6.92 -22.90 -6.67
CA GLU A 6 7.74 -21.99 -7.46
C GLU A 6 8.04 -20.71 -6.67
N GLU A 7 9.26 -20.61 -6.14
CA GLU A 7 9.85 -19.33 -5.79
C GLU A 7 10.07 -18.53 -7.08
N LEU A 8 9.28 -17.47 -7.27
CA LEU A 8 9.43 -16.51 -8.35
C LEU A 8 10.90 -16.02 -8.44
N PRO A 9 11.55 -16.07 -9.61
CA PRO A 9 12.94 -15.65 -9.73
C PRO A 9 13.02 -14.12 -9.63
N ARG A 10 13.34 -13.60 -8.44
CA ARG A 10 13.86 -12.24 -8.26
C ARG A 10 15.37 -12.23 -8.40
N THR A 11 15.88 -12.41 -9.61
CA THR A 11 17.31 -12.19 -9.88
C THR A 11 17.47 -11.47 -11.20
N ASN A 12 17.48 -10.13 -11.15
CA ASN A 12 18.29 -9.36 -12.10
C ASN A 12 19.76 -9.70 -11.80
N VAL A 13 20.28 -10.78 -12.39
CA VAL A 13 21.71 -11.08 -12.35
C VAL A 13 22.41 -9.94 -13.08
N ARG A 14 23.09 -9.07 -12.33
CA ARG A 14 23.89 -7.98 -12.90
C ARG A 14 25.27 -8.54 -13.23
N GLU A 15 25.50 -8.87 -14.49
CA GLU A 15 26.85 -9.14 -14.97
C GLU A 15 27.61 -7.83 -15.13
N ASN A 16 28.82 -7.75 -14.57
CA ASN A 16 29.72 -6.62 -14.77
C ASN A 16 30.35 -6.68 -16.17
N VAL A 17 29.58 -6.30 -17.19
CA VAL A 17 30.06 -6.23 -18.57
C VAL A 17 30.89 -4.94 -18.76
N LYS A 18 32.15 -5.07 -19.19
CA LYS A 18 32.97 -3.92 -19.58
C LYS A 18 32.35 -3.22 -20.80
N CYS A 19 32.14 -1.90 -20.72
CA CYS A 19 31.79 -1.08 -21.88
C CYS A 19 32.79 -1.32 -23.02
N GLN A 20 32.31 -1.59 -24.23
CA GLN A 20 33.14 -1.73 -25.44
C GLN A 20 33.56 -0.38 -26.05
N ILE A 21 32.98 0.72 -25.56
CA ILE A 21 33.18 2.09 -26.05
C ILE A 21 33.58 2.96 -24.85
N PRO A 22 34.46 3.98 -24.99
CA PRO A 22 34.74 4.93 -23.92
C PRO A 22 33.44 5.58 -23.42
N CYS A 23 32.96 5.11 -22.28
CA CYS A 23 31.72 5.52 -21.64
C CYS A 23 32.09 6.16 -20.30
N LEU A 24 31.36 7.17 -19.83
CA LEU A 24 31.61 7.81 -18.52
C LEU A 24 31.22 6.92 -17.32
N GLY A 25 30.97 5.62 -17.55
CA GLY A 25 30.58 4.67 -16.51
C GLY A 25 29.18 4.92 -15.92
N MET A 26 28.33 5.71 -16.57
CA MET A 26 26.98 6.01 -16.08
C MET A 26 25.95 5.06 -16.68
N THR A 27 25.10 4.47 -15.83
CA THR A 27 23.91 3.72 -16.23
C THR A 27 22.68 4.30 -15.56
N THR A 28 21.59 4.45 -16.32
CA THR A 28 20.30 4.90 -15.80
C THR A 28 19.37 3.71 -15.71
N VAL A 29 19.02 3.30 -14.50
CA VAL A 29 18.01 2.26 -14.28
C VAL A 29 16.64 2.93 -14.26
N LYS A 30 15.78 2.56 -15.21
CA LYS A 30 14.37 2.94 -15.19
C LYS A 30 13.58 1.86 -14.45
N CYS A 31 12.91 2.24 -13.37
CA CYS A 31 11.96 1.37 -12.68
C CYS A 31 10.54 1.75 -13.09
N LYS A 32 9.70 0.75 -13.35
CA LYS A 32 8.25 0.93 -13.45
C LYS A 32 7.61 0.33 -12.20
N PHE A 33 6.65 1.03 -11.62
CA PHE A 33 5.83 0.46 -10.56
C PHE A 33 4.88 -0.59 -11.14
N GLY A 34 4.51 -1.56 -10.31
CA GLY A 34 3.46 -2.52 -10.65
C GLY A 34 2.06 -1.87 -10.61
N PRO A 35 1.00 -2.65 -10.90
CA PRO A 35 -0.38 -2.16 -10.92
C PRO A 35 -0.90 -1.75 -9.54
N HIS A 36 -0.23 -2.16 -8.46
CA HIS A 36 -0.63 -1.89 -7.09
C HIS A 36 0.53 -1.31 -6.29
N LEU A 37 0.21 -0.32 -5.46
CA LEU A 37 1.11 0.28 -4.49
C LEU A 37 0.56 0.04 -3.09
N LEU A 38 1.37 -0.60 -2.25
CA LEU A 38 1.06 -0.86 -0.84
C LEU A 38 1.91 0.06 0.03
N VAL A 39 1.26 0.87 0.86
CA VAL A 39 1.92 1.81 1.77
C VAL A 39 1.62 1.35 3.19
N SER A 40 2.62 0.77 3.85
CA SER A 40 2.53 0.45 5.28
C SER A 40 2.61 1.74 6.09
N VAL A 41 1.71 1.88 7.07
CA VAL A 41 1.65 3.02 7.98
C VAL A 41 2.19 2.57 9.32
N ASP A 42 3.52 2.54 9.43
CA ASP A 42 4.18 2.29 10.70
C ASP A 42 4.27 3.59 11.50
N VAL A 43 3.43 3.73 12.53
CA VAL A 43 3.58 4.81 13.52
C VAL A 43 4.53 4.30 14.60
N TYR A 44 5.84 4.42 14.37
CA TYR A 44 6.84 4.20 15.42
C TYR A 44 6.77 5.37 16.41
N GLY A 45 6.04 5.19 17.51
CA GLY A 45 6.11 6.11 18.65
C GLY A 45 7.38 5.83 19.46
N SER A 46 8.44 6.61 19.25
CA SER A 46 9.63 6.60 20.10
C SER A 46 9.39 7.46 21.35
N SER A 47 8.97 6.85 22.45
CA SER A 47 9.34 7.18 23.83
C SER A 47 8.36 6.50 24.80
N GLU A 48 8.88 6.09 25.96
CA GLU A 48 8.10 5.52 27.07
C GLU A 48 7.05 6.49 27.67
N GLU A 49 6.96 7.73 27.16
CA GLU A 49 5.98 8.74 27.58
C GLU A 49 4.69 8.74 26.74
N LEU A 50 4.65 8.02 25.61
CA LEU A 50 3.45 7.91 24.78
C LEU A 50 2.75 6.56 25.00
N LYS A 51 1.89 6.52 26.03
CA LYS A 51 0.83 5.50 26.12
C LYS A 51 -0.15 5.52 24.91
N THR A 52 0.04 6.41 23.92
CA THR A 52 -0.47 6.35 22.53
C THR A 52 0.26 7.40 21.66
N PRO A 53 0.50 7.12 20.36
CA PRO A 53 -0.44 7.63 19.38
C PRO A 53 -0.83 6.52 18.39
N ARG A 54 -2.00 5.92 18.64
CA ARG A 54 -2.76 5.24 17.58
C ARG A 54 -3.38 6.35 16.75
N THR A 55 -2.64 6.97 15.84
CA THR A 55 -3.13 8.15 15.13
C THR A 55 -4.37 7.77 14.35
N THR A 56 -5.52 8.27 14.81
CA THR A 56 -6.79 8.10 14.11
C THR A 56 -6.89 9.18 13.05
N ILE A 57 -7.33 8.81 11.85
CA ILE A 57 -7.56 9.71 10.73
C ILE A 57 -8.93 9.40 10.15
N LYS A 58 -9.61 10.40 9.57
CA LYS A 58 -10.84 10.13 8.85
C LYS A 58 -10.52 9.54 7.47
N LEU A 59 -11.41 8.70 6.95
CA LEU A 59 -11.26 8.19 5.58
C LEU A 59 -11.15 9.30 4.52
N GLU A 60 -11.86 10.42 4.72
CA GLU A 60 -11.83 11.58 3.82
C GLU A 60 -10.50 12.33 3.79
N ASP A 61 -9.72 12.26 4.87
CA ASP A 61 -8.43 12.93 4.98
C ASP A 61 -7.30 12.12 4.30
N LEU A 62 -7.57 10.86 3.90
CA LEU A 62 -6.61 10.05 3.17
C LEU A 62 -6.42 10.55 1.74
N PRO A 63 -5.17 10.62 1.24
CA PRO A 63 -4.92 11.08 -0.12
C PRO A 63 -5.52 10.07 -1.10
N VAL A 64 -6.59 10.48 -1.79
CA VAL A 64 -7.27 9.64 -2.78
C VAL A 64 -6.40 9.39 -4.01
N THR A 65 -5.57 10.36 -4.38
CA THR A 65 -4.70 10.29 -5.55
C THR A 65 -3.25 10.47 -5.14
N LEU A 66 -2.37 9.58 -5.62
CA LEU A 66 -0.92 9.72 -5.48
C LEU A 66 -0.27 9.82 -6.86
N LYS A 67 0.73 10.69 -6.98
CA LYS A 67 1.58 10.81 -8.18
C LYS A 67 3.00 10.46 -7.82
N LEU A 68 3.55 9.41 -8.42
CA LEU A 68 4.90 8.90 -8.12
C LEU A 68 5.60 8.51 -9.43
N LEU A 69 6.78 9.09 -9.68
CA LEU A 69 7.63 8.81 -10.84
C LEU A 69 6.90 8.83 -12.19
N GLY A 70 5.93 9.73 -12.37
CA GLY A 70 5.14 9.86 -13.60
C GLY A 70 3.93 8.92 -13.69
N SER A 71 3.72 8.04 -12.71
CA SER A 71 2.51 7.23 -12.58
C SER A 71 1.51 7.88 -11.62
N GLN A 72 0.23 7.70 -11.90
CA GLN A 72 -0.87 8.12 -11.02
C GLN A 72 -1.56 6.89 -10.44
N PHE A 73 -1.88 6.95 -9.15
CA PHE A 73 -2.57 5.89 -8.43
C PHE A 73 -3.78 6.42 -7.68
N ILE A 74 -4.82 5.59 -7.54
CA ILE A 74 -6.03 5.88 -6.78
C ILE A 74 -6.13 4.95 -5.57
N LEU A 75 -6.50 5.52 -4.42
CA LEU A 75 -6.77 4.79 -3.19
C LEU A 75 -7.95 3.84 -3.40
N SER A 76 -7.68 2.55 -3.24
CA SER A 76 -8.66 1.47 -3.40
C SER A 76 -9.11 0.89 -2.06
N GLY A 77 -8.24 0.90 -1.04
CA GLY A 77 -8.63 0.43 0.27
C GLY A 77 -7.61 0.67 1.37
N VAL A 78 -8.04 0.40 2.59
CA VAL A 78 -7.29 0.61 3.82
C VAL A 78 -7.53 -0.56 4.75
N ALA A 79 -6.48 -1.19 5.24
CA ALA A 79 -6.59 -2.05 6.42
C ALA A 79 -6.43 -1.17 7.66
N ALA A 80 -7.35 -1.31 8.61
CA ALA A 80 -7.34 -0.56 9.84
C ALA A 80 -7.45 -1.48 11.05
N ARG A 81 -6.82 -1.04 12.14
CA ARG A 81 -6.86 -1.77 13.42
C ARG A 81 -8.12 -1.39 14.18
N GLN A 82 -8.80 -2.41 14.71
CA GLN A 82 -9.79 -2.28 15.77
C GLN A 82 -9.28 -3.03 17.02
N PRO A 83 -9.91 -2.86 18.20
CA PRO A 83 -9.55 -3.67 19.37
C PRO A 83 -9.67 -5.17 19.04
N GLY A 84 -8.54 -5.88 19.15
CA GLY A 84 -8.48 -7.35 18.99
C GLY A 84 -8.55 -7.89 17.56
N HIS A 85 -8.76 -7.08 16.53
CA HIS A 85 -8.83 -7.55 15.13
C HIS A 85 -8.55 -6.43 14.11
N TYR A 86 -8.56 -6.77 12.82
CA TYR A 86 -8.39 -5.83 11.72
C TYR A 86 -9.64 -5.80 10.84
N VAL A 87 -9.90 -4.64 10.26
CA VAL A 87 -11.05 -4.40 9.38
C VAL A 87 -10.56 -3.75 8.10
N ALA A 88 -11.14 -4.15 6.96
CA ALA A 88 -10.82 -3.54 5.67
C ALA A 88 -11.90 -2.52 5.28
N TYR A 89 -11.45 -1.33 4.90
CA TYR A 89 -12.26 -0.27 4.33
C TYR A 89 -11.95 -0.18 2.84
N CYS A 90 -12.93 -0.43 1.98
CA CYS A 90 -12.77 -0.45 0.53
C CYS A 90 -13.47 0.75 -0.09
N ARG A 91 -12.76 1.50 -0.94
CA ARG A 91 -13.31 2.62 -1.70
C ARG A 91 -13.75 2.11 -3.08
N ARG A 92 -15.04 2.23 -3.38
CA ARG A 92 -15.58 1.91 -4.71
C ARG A 92 -15.21 3.00 -5.71
N ALA A 93 -15.29 2.67 -7.01
CA ALA A 93 -15.03 3.63 -8.09
C ALA A 93 -15.97 4.87 -8.03
N THR A 94 -17.17 4.69 -7.49
CA THR A 94 -18.15 5.76 -7.22
C THR A 94 -17.75 6.70 -6.08
N GLY A 95 -16.69 6.38 -5.33
CA GLY A 95 -16.21 7.14 -4.17
C GLY A 95 -16.85 6.74 -2.84
N HIS A 96 -17.84 5.83 -2.85
CA HIS A 96 -18.43 5.28 -1.63
C HIS A 96 -17.49 4.30 -0.93
N TRP A 97 -17.63 4.24 0.40
CA TRP A 97 -16.85 3.33 1.24
C TRP A 97 -17.70 2.16 1.72
N GLU A 98 -17.09 0.99 1.73
CA GLU A 98 -17.63 -0.23 2.32
C GLU A 98 -16.66 -0.76 3.36
N VAL A 99 -17.19 -1.34 4.43
CA VAL A 99 -16.42 -1.94 5.52
C VAL A 99 -16.64 -3.44 5.54
N PHE A 100 -15.52 -4.17 5.52
CA PHE A 100 -15.42 -5.62 5.56
C PHE A 100 -14.84 -6.01 6.92
N ASN A 101 -15.75 -6.40 7.82
CA ASN A 101 -15.44 -6.88 9.16
C ASN A 101 -15.92 -8.34 9.24
N ASP A 102 -14.99 -9.26 9.48
CA ASP A 102 -15.22 -10.70 9.59
C ASP A 102 -16.09 -11.10 10.79
N LEU A 103 -16.14 -10.25 11.83
CA LEU A 103 -17.04 -10.41 12.97
C LEU A 103 -18.48 -9.95 12.67
N SER A 104 -18.70 -9.27 11.54
CA SER A 104 -20.02 -8.83 11.10
C SER A 104 -20.64 -9.81 10.12
N LYS A 105 -21.96 -10.05 10.24
CA LYS A 105 -22.70 -10.97 9.35
C LYS A 105 -22.84 -10.49 7.91
N SER A 106 -22.55 -9.22 7.63
CA SER A 106 -22.67 -8.62 6.31
C SER A 106 -21.70 -7.45 6.13
N VAL A 107 -21.34 -7.18 4.88
CA VAL A 107 -20.65 -5.95 4.47
C VAL A 107 -21.59 -4.77 4.69
N LYS A 108 -21.05 -3.64 5.15
CA LYS A 108 -21.82 -2.41 5.39
C LYS A 108 -21.21 -1.25 4.62
N GLY A 109 -22.04 -0.29 4.23
CA GLY A 109 -21.55 1.03 3.83
C GLY A 109 -21.01 1.79 5.04
N THR A 110 -20.06 2.69 4.81
CA THR A 110 -19.56 3.62 5.84
C THR A 110 -19.42 5.04 5.30
N THR A 111 -19.35 6.01 6.20
CA THR A 111 -19.18 7.42 5.84
C THR A 111 -17.70 7.76 5.67
N ALA A 112 -17.41 8.77 4.84
CA ALA A 112 -16.05 9.26 4.66
C ALA A 112 -15.49 9.94 5.94
N THR A 113 -16.36 10.33 6.87
CA THR A 113 -16.02 10.91 8.18
C THR A 113 -15.62 9.88 9.23
N GLU A 114 -15.71 8.58 8.94
CA GLU A 114 -15.35 7.49 9.85
C GLU A 114 -13.88 7.60 10.27
N LEU A 115 -13.63 7.59 11.58
CA LEU A 115 -12.29 7.62 12.16
C LEU A 115 -11.70 6.21 12.22
N ILE A 116 -10.54 6.04 11.60
CA ILE A 116 -9.86 4.75 11.53
C ILE A 116 -8.42 4.86 12.04
N GLN A 117 -7.87 3.73 12.50
CA GLN A 117 -6.44 3.59 12.75
C GLN A 117 -5.83 2.78 11.59
N PRO A 118 -5.34 3.42 10.51
CA PRO A 118 -4.82 2.72 9.35
C PRO A 118 -3.51 2.01 9.68
N VAL A 119 -3.30 0.85 9.07
CA VAL A 119 -2.04 0.10 9.11
C VAL A 119 -1.46 -0.16 7.73
N LEU A 120 -2.32 -0.18 6.70
CA LEU A 120 -1.92 -0.38 5.31
C LEU A 120 -2.88 0.38 4.40
N LEU A 121 -2.34 1.14 3.46
CA LEU A 121 -3.10 1.73 2.36
C LEU A 121 -2.77 0.97 1.07
N MET A 122 -3.80 0.71 0.27
CA MET A 122 -3.67 0.09 -1.04
C MET A 122 -4.14 1.05 -2.12
N TYR A 123 -3.27 1.27 -3.10
CA TYR A 123 -3.55 2.07 -4.28
C TYR A 123 -3.46 1.22 -5.55
N ALA A 124 -4.30 1.51 -6.52
CA ALA A 124 -4.25 0.92 -7.86
C ALA A 124 -3.78 1.98 -8.87
N ALA A 125 -2.92 1.59 -9.81
CA ALA A 125 -2.50 2.47 -10.90
C ALA A 125 -3.69 2.86 -11.77
N ILE A 126 -3.69 4.10 -12.26
CA ILE A 126 -4.55 4.52 -13.37
C ILE A 126 -3.70 4.38 -14.63
N ASP A 127 -4.15 3.52 -15.55
CA ASP A 127 -3.57 3.40 -16.88
C ASP A 127 -4.01 4.55 -17.81
#